data_AF-A0A6B3ISD3-F1
#
_entry.id   AF-A0A6B3ISD3-F1
#
_cell.length_a   1.000
_cell.length_b   1.000
_cell.length_c   1.000
_cell.angle_alpha   90.00
_cell.angle_beta   90.00
_cell.angle_gamma   90.00
#
_symmetry.space_group_name_H-M   'P 1'
#
loop_
_entity.id
_entity.type
_entity.pdbx_description
1 polymer ?
#
loop_
_entity_poly.entity_id
_entity_poly.type
_entity_poly.pdbx_seq_one_letter_code
_entity_poly.pdbx_strand_id
1 'polypeptide(L)'
;ADVVAAEDTRRLRRLTQALGIHTSGRVVSYFEGNESARTPELVEALVGGARVLLVTDAGMPSVSDPGYRLVAAAVEKDIRVTAVPGPSAVLTALALSGLPVDRFCF
;
A
#
# COMPACT_ATOMS: atom_id res chain seq x y z
N ALA A 1 -3.69 9.59 -8.33
CA ALA A 1 -2.42 9.79 -7.60
C ALA A 1 -1.36 10.12 -8.63
N ASP A 2 -0.38 10.94 -8.28
CA ASP A 2 0.70 11.33 -9.20
C ASP A 2 1.72 10.21 -9.33
N VAL A 3 1.90 9.42 -8.26
CA VAL A 3 2.67 8.17 -8.26
C VAL A 3 1.85 7.04 -7.65
N VAL A 4 1.86 5.86 -8.26
CA VAL A 4 1.32 4.62 -7.72
C VAL A 4 2.47 3.65 -7.49
N ALA A 5 2.82 3.42 -6.24
CA ALA A 5 3.77 2.41 -5.80
C ALA A 5 3.02 1.08 -5.63
N ALA A 6 3.34 0.10 -6.47
CA ALA A 6 2.67 -1.20 -6.50
C ALA A 6 3.66 -2.33 -6.30
N GLU A 7 3.31 -3.31 -5.47
CA GLU A 7 4.11 -4.54 -5.28
C GLU A 7 4.36 -5.25 -6.63
N ASP A 8 3.32 -5.73 -7.30
CA ASP A 8 3.37 -6.15 -8.70
C ASP A 8 2.56 -5.22 -9.61
N THR A 9 3.28 -4.40 -10.39
CA THR A 9 2.69 -3.49 -11.40
C THR A 9 1.83 -4.21 -12.45
N ARG A 10 2.07 -5.50 -12.71
CA ARG A 10 1.27 -6.32 -13.64
C ARG A 10 -0.08 -6.66 -13.02
N ARG A 11 -0.14 -6.94 -11.71
CA ARG A 11 -1.41 -7.19 -11.01
C ARG A 11 -2.23 -5.91 -10.89
N LEU A 12 -1.59 -4.80 -10.55
CA LEU A 12 -2.24 -3.50 -10.58
C LEU A 12 -2.88 -3.23 -11.95
N ARG A 13 -2.13 -3.44 -13.05
CA ARG A 13 -2.65 -3.25 -14.41
C ARG A 13 -3.85 -4.13 -14.72
N ARG A 14 -3.85 -5.39 -14.29
CA ARG A 14 -5.00 -6.30 -14.47
C ARG A 14 -6.22 -5.81 -13.67
N LEU A 15 -6.01 -5.38 -12.43
CA LEU A 15 -7.08 -4.86 -11.57
C LEU A 15 -7.70 -3.61 -12.18
N THR A 16 -6.89 -2.62 -12.56
CA THR A 16 -7.40 -1.37 -13.13
C THR A 16 -8.11 -1.59 -14.45
N GLN A 17 -7.61 -2.49 -15.29
CA GLN A 17 -8.29 -2.89 -16.53
C GLN A 17 -9.65 -3.56 -16.25
N ALA A 18 -9.72 -4.48 -15.29
CA ALA A 18 -10.97 -5.15 -14.92
C ALA A 18 -12.02 -4.17 -14.36
N LEU A 19 -11.57 -3.10 -13.69
CA LEU A 19 -12.43 -2.06 -13.13
C LEU A 19 -12.76 -0.92 -14.11
N GLY A 20 -12.20 -0.93 -15.33
CA GLY A 20 -12.35 0.19 -16.28
C GLY A 20 -11.69 1.49 -15.78
N ILE A 21 -10.68 1.39 -14.93
CA ILE A 21 -9.96 2.53 -14.34
C ILE A 21 -8.68 2.78 -15.13
N HIS A 22 -8.42 4.06 -15.45
CA HIS A 22 -7.17 4.50 -16.05
C HIS A 22 -6.28 5.17 -15.01
N THR A 23 -5.05 4.70 -14.86
CA THR A 23 -4.04 5.34 -14.02
C THR A 23 -3.40 6.51 -14.77
N SER A 24 -3.61 7.73 -14.30
CA SER A 24 -3.02 8.95 -14.88
C SER A 24 -1.62 9.28 -14.37
N GLY A 25 -1.25 8.76 -13.20
CA GLY A 25 0.06 8.96 -12.59
C GLY A 25 1.11 7.94 -13.02
N ARG A 26 2.35 8.18 -12.61
CA ARG A 26 3.48 7.26 -12.81
C ARG A 26 3.31 6.02 -11.95
N VAL A 27 3.34 4.83 -12.56
CA VAL A 27 3.34 3.56 -11.82
C VAL A 27 4.78 3.11 -11.60
N VAL A 28 5.13 2.74 -10.37
CA VAL A 28 6.46 2.23 -9.99
C VAL A 28 6.32 0.93 -9.20
N SER A 29 7.29 0.03 -9.33
CA SER A 29 7.34 -1.19 -8.51
C SER A 29 7.90 -0.87 -7.12
N TYR A 30 7.25 -1.38 -6.08
CA TYR A 30 7.64 -1.23 -4.68
C TYR A 30 7.39 -2.53 -3.93
N PHE A 31 8.44 -3.34 -3.76
CA PHE A 31 8.39 -4.66 -3.14
C PHE A 31 9.61 -4.86 -2.21
N GLU A 32 9.61 -5.93 -1.41
CA GLU A 32 10.62 -6.17 -0.36
C GLU A 32 12.07 -6.03 -0.88
N GLY A 33 12.34 -6.56 -2.08
CA GLY A 33 13.67 -6.51 -2.70
C GLY A 33 14.12 -5.13 -3.21
N ASN A 34 13.25 -4.13 -3.26
CA ASN A 34 13.61 -2.79 -3.75
C ASN A 34 13.15 -1.62 -2.86
N GLU A 35 12.37 -1.87 -1.80
CA GLU A 35 11.77 -0.80 -1.00
C GLU A 35 12.81 0.09 -0.31
N SER A 36 13.97 -0.46 0.08
CA SER A 36 15.06 0.34 0.64
C SER A 36 15.60 1.38 -0.34
N ALA A 37 15.64 1.05 -1.63
CA ALA A 37 16.12 1.96 -2.67
C ALA A 37 15.03 2.90 -3.19
N ARG A 38 13.78 2.42 -3.25
CA ARG A 38 12.63 3.21 -3.74
C ARG A 38 12.04 4.18 -2.73
N THR A 39 12.20 3.91 -1.43
CA THR A 39 11.61 4.78 -0.39
C THR A 39 12.13 6.22 -0.47
N PRO A 40 13.44 6.50 -0.58
CA PRO A 40 13.93 7.88 -0.72
C PRO A 40 13.30 8.63 -1.90
N GLU A 41 13.22 7.99 -3.08
CA GLU A 41 12.62 8.61 -4.29
C GLU A 41 11.14 8.96 -4.09
N LEU A 42 10.38 8.08 -3.43
CA LEU A 42 8.95 8.31 -3.17
C LEU A 42 8.74 9.39 -2.11
N VAL A 43 9.61 9.44 -1.12
CA VAL A 43 9.59 10.48 -0.07
C VAL A 43 9.93 11.84 -0.64
N GLU A 44 10.92 11.93 -1.54
CA GLU A 44 11.23 13.17 -2.27
C GLU A 44 10.02 13.65 -3.08
N ALA A 45 9.30 12.74 -3.75
CA ALA A 45 8.08 13.09 -4.46
C ALA A 45 7.00 13.63 -3.50
N LEU A 46 6.80 13.00 -2.34
CA LEU A 46 5.87 13.48 -1.31
C LEU A 46 6.25 14.87 -0.79
N VAL A 47 7.53 15.10 -0.49
CA VAL A 47 8.05 16.42 -0.07
C VAL A 47 7.83 17.48 -1.16
N GLY A 48 7.95 17.09 -2.44
CA GLY A 48 7.63 17.93 -3.59
C GLY A 48 6.13 18.20 -3.79
N GLY A 49 5.26 17.70 -2.91
CA GLY A 49 3.81 17.91 -2.96
C GLY A 49 3.05 16.88 -3.80
N ALA A 50 3.71 15.84 -4.32
CA ALA A 50 3.04 14.79 -5.08
C ALA A 50 2.20 13.89 -4.18
N ARG A 51 1.09 13.38 -4.71
CA ARG A 51 0.28 12.35 -4.06
C ARG A 51 0.77 10.96 -4.45
N VAL A 52 1.32 10.22 -3.49
CA VAL A 52 1.72 8.81 -3.65
C VAL A 52 0.62 7.89 -3.14
N LEU A 53 0.23 6.91 -3.96
CA LEU A 53 -0.65 5.80 -3.59
C LEU A 53 0.20 4.53 -3.46
N LEU A 54 0.09 3.83 -2.32
CA LEU A 54 0.69 2.52 -2.10
C LEU A 54 -0.39 1.44 -2.25
N VAL A 55 -0.09 0.40 -3.03
CA VAL A 55 -0.94 -0.80 -3.20
C VAL A 55 -0.10 -2.06 -3.18
N THR A 56 -0.63 -3.12 -2.58
CA THR A 56 0.00 -4.46 -2.56
C THR A 56 -0.81 -5.41 -3.43
N ASP A 57 -0.30 -6.62 -3.60
CA ASP A 57 -0.91 -7.61 -4.49
C ASP A 57 -2.33 -8.02 -4.06
N ALA A 58 -2.64 -7.93 -2.76
CA ALA A 58 -3.96 -8.09 -2.18
C ALA A 58 -4.03 -7.53 -0.75
N GLY A 59 -5.24 -7.21 -0.28
CA GLY A 59 -5.46 -6.93 1.13
C GLY A 59 -5.04 -5.53 1.59
N MET A 60 -4.38 -5.46 2.75
CA MET A 60 -4.01 -4.22 3.43
C MET A 60 -2.49 -3.98 3.30
N PRO A 61 -2.05 -2.95 2.56
CA PRO A 61 -0.64 -2.63 2.45
C PRO A 61 0.05 -2.42 3.80
N SER A 62 1.35 -2.70 3.85
CA SER A 62 2.21 -2.62 5.06
C SER A 62 1.97 -3.70 6.14
N VAL A 63 0.91 -4.50 6.06
CA VAL A 63 0.66 -5.61 7.00
C VAL A 63 1.02 -6.91 6.30
N SER A 64 2.17 -7.50 6.67
CA SER A 64 2.77 -8.66 5.99
C SER A 64 3.15 -8.46 4.52
N ASP A 65 2.98 -7.24 4.02
CA ASP A 65 3.34 -6.81 2.68
C ASP A 65 4.30 -5.60 2.74
N PRO A 66 4.98 -5.25 1.63
CA PRO A 66 5.76 -4.02 1.51
C PRO A 66 4.97 -2.75 1.87
N GLY A 67 5.67 -1.73 2.35
CA GLY A 67 5.07 -0.42 2.60
C GLY A 67 5.39 0.23 3.93
N TYR A 68 5.72 -0.57 4.95
CA TYR A 68 6.07 -0.06 6.29
C TYR A 68 7.17 1.01 6.21
N ARG A 69 8.22 0.76 5.41
CA ARG A 69 9.35 1.69 5.24
C ARG A 69 8.90 3.05 4.68
N LEU A 70 8.01 3.06 3.68
CA LEU A 70 7.48 4.29 3.11
C LEU A 70 6.59 5.05 4.11
N VAL A 71 5.72 4.34 4.84
CA VAL A 71 4.85 4.94 5.86
C VAL A 71 5.69 5.56 6.98
N ALA A 72 6.68 4.82 7.50
CA ALA A 72 7.59 5.32 8.53
C ALA A 72 8.34 6.58 8.07
N ALA A 73 8.93 6.55 6.88
CA ALA A 73 9.68 7.69 6.34
C ALA A 73 8.78 8.92 6.05
N ALA A 74 7.51 8.71 5.69
CA ALA A 74 6.54 9.79 5.53
C ALA A 74 6.20 10.43 6.89
N VAL A 75 5.95 9.61 7.92
CA VAL A 75 5.67 10.06 9.29
C VAL A 75 6.86 10.83 9.88
N GLU A 76 8.09 10.36 9.68
CA GLU A 76 9.31 11.05 10.14
C GLU A 76 9.46 12.46 9.56
N LYS A 77 8.85 12.74 8.41
CA LYS A 77 8.86 14.04 7.74
C LYS A 77 7.57 14.84 7.94
N ASP A 78 6.72 14.43 8.88
CA ASP A 78 5.42 15.06 9.15
C ASP A 78 4.50 15.11 7.92
N ILE A 79 4.65 14.14 7.00
CA ILE A 79 3.79 14.01 5.83
C ILE A 79 2.52 13.26 6.24
N ARG A 80 1.37 13.82 5.86
CA ARG A 80 0.07 13.20 6.12
C ARG A 80 -0.04 11.82 5.45
N VAL A 81 -0.14 10.78 6.27
CA VAL A 81 -0.49 9.41 5.84
C VAL A 81 -1.99 9.17 6.10
N THR A 82 -2.68 8.55 5.14
CA THR A 82 -4.09 8.17 5.26
C THR A 82 -4.32 6.81 4.62
N ALA A 83 -5.37 6.09 5.02
CA ALA A 83 -5.72 4.81 4.43
C ALA A 83 -7.19 4.80 3.95
N VAL A 84 -7.44 4.03 2.90
CA VAL A 84 -8.79 3.63 2.50
C VAL A 84 -9.10 2.30 3.20
N PRO A 85 -10.18 2.18 3.98
CA PRO A 85 -10.57 0.90 4.56
C PRO A 85 -10.77 -0.16 3.47
N GLY A 86 -10.33 -1.39 3.74
CA GLY A 86 -10.26 -2.40 2.69
C GLY A 86 -10.23 -3.83 3.24
N PRO A 87 -10.14 -4.83 2.32
CA PRO A 87 -10.14 -6.23 2.68
C PRO A 87 -8.92 -6.60 3.53
N SER A 88 -9.13 -7.45 4.54
CA SER A 88 -8.07 -8.10 5.32
C SER A 88 -8.42 -9.57 5.49
N ALA A 89 -7.54 -10.45 5.02
CA ALA A 89 -7.74 -11.90 5.11
C ALA A 89 -7.82 -12.36 6.56
N VAL A 90 -6.96 -11.79 7.43
CA VAL A 90 -6.89 -12.08 8.86
C VAL A 90 -8.20 -11.73 9.55
N LEU A 91 -8.70 -10.50 9.34
CA LEU A 91 -9.94 -10.06 9.96
C LEU A 91 -11.16 -10.81 9.42
N THR A 92 -11.14 -11.16 8.13
CA THR A 92 -12.20 -11.98 7.53
C THR A 92 -12.24 -13.38 8.16
N ALA A 93 -11.08 -14.03 8.30
CA ALA A 93 -10.97 -15.34 8.91
C ALA A 93 -11.40 -15.30 10.39
N LEU A 94 -10.93 -14.30 11.15
CA LEU A 94 -11.31 -14.12 12.55
C LEU A 94 -12.83 -13.96 12.71
N ALA A 95 -13.46 -13.13 11.89
CA ALA A 95 -14.90 -12.89 11.93
C ALA A 95 -15.74 -14.16 11.65
N LEU A 96 -15.21 -15.12 10.91
CA LEU A 96 -15.89 -16.38 10.56
C LEU A 96 -15.47 -17.56 11.46
N SER A 97 -14.47 -17.38 12.32
CA SER A 97 -13.82 -18.48 13.05
C SER A 97 -14.67 -19.13 14.15
N GLY A 98 -15.69 -18.44 14.65
CA GLY A 98 -16.43 -18.84 15.86
C GLY A 98 -15.63 -18.68 17.16
N LEU A 99 -14.43 -18.07 17.10
CA LEU A 99 -13.61 -17.76 18.28
C LEU A 99 -13.98 -16.39 18.87
N PRO A 100 -13.63 -16.10 20.14
CA PRO A 100 -13.71 -14.76 20.69
C PRO A 100 -12.90 -13.76 19.85
N VAL A 101 -13.50 -12.60 19.53
CA VAL A 101 -12.92 -11.59 18.61
C VAL A 101 -12.68 -10.23 19.28
N ASP A 102 -12.95 -10.11 20.58
CA ASP A 102 -12.73 -8.87 21.34
C ASP A 102 -11.24 -8.53 21.51
N ARG A 103 -10.37 -9.55 21.50
CA ARG A 103 -8.91 -9.43 21.51
C ARG A 103 -8.29 -10.57 20.71
N PHE A 104 -7.38 -10.24 19.81
CA PHE A 104 -6.61 -11.24 19.05
C PHE A 104 -5.18 -10.76 18.84
N CYS A 105 -4.28 -11.70 18.55
CA CYS A 105 -2.90 -11.44 18.14
C CYS A 105 -2.75 -11.85 16.68
N PHE A 106 -2.19 -10.95 15.87
CA PHE A 106 -1.76 -11.26 14.51
C PHE A 106 -0.27 -11.58 14.52
#